data_AF-A0A151PCJ4-F1
#
_entry.id   AF-A0A151PCJ4-F1
#
_cell.length_a   1.000
_cell.length_b   1.000
_cell.length_c   1.000
_cell.angle_alpha   90.00
_cell.angle_beta   90.00
_cell.angle_gamma   90.00
#
_symmetry.space_group_name_H-M   'P 1'
#
loop_
_entity.id
_entity.type
_entity.pdbx_description
1 polymer ?
#
loop_
_entity_poly.entity_id
_entity_poly.type
_entity_poly.pdbx_seq_one_letter_code
_entity_poly.pdbx_strand_id
1 'polypeptide(L)'
;MDVAGFSPEELTARQEGRKVTVTGRREKQSAGEDGSSFQEYRELLREMLLPAGLDLEAVTCSLCSDGQLRIEAPCLALQPAEGKAISISVQAGEGATQGDTAAKEEKELGR
;
A
#
# COMPACT_ATOMS: atom_id res chain seq x y z
N MET A 1 -1.35 16.16 2.70
CA MET A 1 0.06 16.29 2.27
C MET A 1 0.39 17.76 2.31
N ASP A 2 1.38 18.15 3.09
CA ASP A 2 1.66 19.57 3.30
C ASP A 2 2.24 20.20 2.04
N VAL A 3 1.53 21.21 1.52
CA VAL A 3 1.89 22.04 0.38
C VAL A 3 1.74 23.52 0.71
N ALA A 4 1.78 23.87 2.01
CA ALA A 4 1.56 25.22 2.48
C ALA A 4 2.49 26.23 1.77
N GLY A 5 1.92 27.38 1.43
CA GLY A 5 2.64 28.42 0.70
C GLY A 5 2.65 28.25 -0.81
N PHE A 6 1.85 27.34 -1.38
CA PHE A 6 1.51 27.31 -2.81
C PHE A 6 0.01 27.50 -2.99
N SER A 7 -0.40 28.18 -4.07
CA SER A 7 -1.81 28.25 -4.47
C SER A 7 -2.18 27.05 -5.37
N PRO A 8 -3.47 26.72 -5.54
CA PRO A 8 -3.89 25.62 -6.40
C PRO A 8 -3.33 25.70 -7.83
N GLU A 9 -3.19 26.91 -8.37
CA GLU A 9 -2.75 27.18 -9.74
C GLU A 9 -1.24 26.99 -9.92
N GLU A 10 -0.47 27.09 -8.83
CA GLU A 10 0.97 26.86 -8.79
C GLU A 10 1.33 25.37 -8.64
N LEU A 11 0.32 24.52 -8.39
CA LEU A 11 0.48 23.09 -8.14
C LEU A 11 0.05 22.26 -9.34
N THR A 12 0.66 21.09 -9.49
CA THR A 12 0.26 20.08 -10.46
C THR A 12 0.33 18.71 -9.80
N ALA A 13 -0.77 17.96 -9.85
CA ALA A 13 -0.82 16.57 -9.42
C ALA A 13 -0.84 15.66 -10.66
N ARG A 14 0.01 14.63 -10.63
CA ARG A 14 0.08 13.59 -11.67
C ARG A 14 0.00 12.23 -11.02
N GLN A 15 -0.82 11.36 -11.59
CA GLN A 15 -0.94 9.97 -11.17
C GLN A 15 -0.37 9.05 -12.24
N GLU A 16 0.52 8.15 -11.83
CA GLU A 16 1.09 7.09 -12.64
C GLU A 16 0.87 5.76 -11.91
N GLY A 17 -0.16 5.02 -12.34
CA GLY A 17 -0.64 3.84 -11.61
C GLY A 17 -1.10 4.22 -10.20
N ARG A 18 -0.36 3.75 -9.18
CA ARG A 18 -0.62 4.08 -7.76
C ARG A 18 0.27 5.19 -7.21
N LYS A 19 1.24 5.69 -7.98
CA LYS A 19 2.10 6.77 -7.52
C LYS A 19 1.43 8.10 -7.87
N VAL A 20 1.29 8.97 -6.87
CA VAL A 20 0.90 10.36 -7.09
C VAL A 20 2.12 11.24 -6.83
N THR A 21 2.47 12.04 -7.83
CA THR A 21 3.53 13.04 -7.77
C THR A 21 2.88 14.43 -7.83
N VAL A 22 3.24 15.28 -6.88
CA VAL A 22 2.79 16.66 -6.82
C VAL A 22 3.99 17.57 -6.95
N THR A 23 3.96 18.41 -7.97
CA THR A 23 4.96 19.45 -8.21
C THR A 23 4.37 20.82 -7.97
N GLY A 24 5.17 21.75 -7.50
CA GLY A 24 4.78 23.15 -7.34
C GLY A 24 5.92 24.09 -7.72
N ARG A 25 5.59 25.22 -8.33
CA ARG A 25 6.57 26.28 -8.63
C ARG A 25 5.93 27.64 -8.38
N ARG A 26 6.56 28.44 -7.54
CA ARG A 26 6.18 29.82 -7.24
C ARG A 26 7.35 30.74 -7.55
N GLU A 27 7.04 31.83 -8.24
CA GLU A 27 7.95 32.93 -8.47
C GLU A 27 7.21 34.24 -8.19
N LYS A 28 7.60 34.96 -7.15
CA LYS A 28 6.93 36.18 -6.71
C LYS A 28 7.94 37.30 -6.51
N GLN A 29 7.76 38.40 -7.25
CA GLN A 29 8.48 39.64 -6.96
C GLN A 29 7.70 40.47 -5.95
N SER A 30 8.39 41.00 -4.94
CA SER A 30 7.83 41.87 -3.91
C SER A 30 8.68 43.13 -3.80
N ALA A 31 8.04 44.28 -3.63
CA ALA A 31 8.74 45.54 -3.36
C ALA A 31 9.06 45.65 -1.86
N GLY A 32 10.28 46.07 -1.55
CA GLY A 32 10.71 46.48 -0.21
C GLY A 32 10.28 47.91 0.08
N GLU A 33 10.15 48.25 1.36
CA GLU A 33 9.75 49.59 1.83
C GLU A 33 10.75 50.69 1.46
N ASP A 34 12.00 50.32 1.21
CA ASP A 34 13.10 51.20 0.80
C ASP A 34 13.22 51.36 -0.73
N GLY A 35 12.27 50.83 -1.50
CA GLY A 35 12.32 50.81 -2.96
C GLY A 35 13.18 49.69 -3.55
N SER A 36 13.73 48.80 -2.72
CA SER A 36 14.33 47.55 -3.19
C SER A 36 13.26 46.59 -3.74
N SER A 37 13.66 45.55 -4.46
CA SER A 37 12.75 44.45 -4.81
C SER A 37 13.39 43.12 -4.45
N PHE A 38 12.61 42.22 -3.88
CA PHE A 38 13.01 40.84 -3.62
C PHE A 38 12.21 39.89 -4.50
N GLN A 39 12.87 38.84 -4.99
CA GLN A 39 12.25 37.78 -5.75
C GLN A 39 12.25 36.51 -4.90
N GLU A 40 11.08 36.03 -4.57
CA GLU A 40 10.88 34.73 -3.93
C GLU A 40 10.71 33.66 -5.01
N TYR A 41 11.54 32.63 -4.93
CA TYR A 41 11.42 31.43 -5.75
C TYR A 41 11.26 30.20 -4.85
N ARG A 42 10.21 29.40 -5.09
CA ARG A 42 9.99 28.14 -4.39
C ARG A 42 9.62 27.04 -5.35
N GLU A 43 10.17 25.86 -5.10
CA GLU A 43 9.80 24.62 -5.77
C GLU A 43 9.37 23.57 -4.75
N LEU A 44 8.46 22.72 -5.16
CA LEU A 44 7.97 21.60 -4.37
C LEU A 44 7.96 20.35 -5.24
N LEU A 45 8.45 19.25 -4.71
CA LEU A 45 8.23 17.90 -5.23
C LEU A 45 7.85 17.00 -4.06
N ARG A 46 6.67 16.40 -4.14
CA ARG A 46 6.22 15.40 -3.17
C ARG A 46 5.67 14.20 -3.92
N GLU A 47 5.96 13.02 -3.40
CA GLU A 47 5.47 11.77 -3.94
C GLU A 47 4.81 10.94 -2.85
N MET A 48 3.77 10.21 -3.22
CA MET A 48 3.07 9.29 -2.35
C MET A 48 2.62 8.06 -3.14
N LEU A 49 2.63 6.90 -2.48
CA LEU A 49 2.01 5.70 -3.00
C LEU A 49 0.60 5.54 -2.42
N LEU A 50 -0.38 5.41 -3.29
CA LEU A 50 -1.76 5.12 -2.90
C LEU A 50 -1.87 3.68 -2.36
N PRO A 51 -2.67 3.47 -1.30
CA PRO A 51 -3.01 2.14 -0.79
C PRO A 51 -3.52 1.19 -1.88
N ALA A 52 -3.37 -0.12 -1.64
CA ALA A 52 -3.95 -1.14 -2.50
C ALA A 52 -5.49 -1.19 -2.32
N GLY A 53 -6.20 -1.61 -3.37
CA GLY A 53 -7.66 -1.76 -3.32
C GLY A 53 -8.44 -0.46 -3.40
N LEU A 54 -7.82 0.65 -3.83
CA LEU A 54 -8.52 1.88 -4.19
C LEU A 54 -8.92 1.86 -5.66
N ASP A 55 -10.03 2.51 -5.98
CA ASP A 55 -10.43 2.81 -7.35
C ASP A 55 -9.56 3.95 -7.88
N LEU A 56 -8.58 3.58 -8.71
CA LEU A 56 -7.58 4.51 -9.22
C LEU A 56 -8.12 5.48 -10.27
N GLU A 57 -9.27 5.18 -10.88
CA GLU A 57 -9.92 6.03 -11.87
C GLU A 57 -10.77 7.13 -11.20
N ALA A 58 -11.20 6.90 -9.96
CA ALA A 58 -12.01 7.83 -9.17
C ALA A 58 -11.20 8.62 -8.13
N VAL A 59 -9.89 8.77 -8.34
CA VAL A 59 -9.03 9.58 -7.48
C VAL A 59 -9.38 11.05 -7.62
N THR A 60 -9.50 11.73 -6.49
CA THR A 60 -9.76 13.17 -6.40
C THR A 60 -8.68 13.85 -5.59
N CYS A 61 -8.47 15.14 -5.87
CA CYS A 61 -7.48 15.95 -5.21
C CYS A 61 -8.10 17.31 -4.84
N SER A 62 -7.95 17.74 -3.60
CA SER A 62 -8.45 19.03 -3.12
C SER A 62 -7.44 19.69 -2.19
N LEU A 63 -7.32 21.02 -2.27
CA LEU A 63 -6.47 21.79 -1.36
C LEU A 63 -7.32 22.36 -0.23
N CYS A 64 -6.99 21.98 1.00
CA CYS A 64 -7.63 22.51 2.20
C CYS A 64 -7.06 23.90 2.56
N SER A 65 -7.84 24.70 3.29
CA SER A 65 -7.45 26.06 3.69
C SER A 65 -6.27 26.12 4.67
N ASP A 66 -5.97 25.01 5.34
CA ASP A 66 -4.80 24.83 6.20
C ASP A 66 -3.50 24.53 5.43
N GLY A 67 -3.53 24.54 4.09
CA GLY A 67 -2.38 24.24 3.23
C GLY A 67 -2.14 22.74 3.02
N GLN A 68 -3.05 21.87 3.46
CA GLN A 68 -2.96 20.43 3.22
C GLN A 68 -3.63 20.04 1.90
N LEU A 69 -2.87 19.43 1.00
CA LEU A 69 -3.42 18.75 -0.16
C LEU A 69 -3.97 17.39 0.26
N ARG A 70 -5.24 17.15 -0.02
CA ARG A 70 -5.94 15.92 0.27
C ARG A 70 -6.17 15.13 -1.02
N ILE A 71 -5.77 13.86 -1.00
CA ILE A 71 -5.96 12.91 -2.09
C ILE A 71 -6.87 11.81 -1.56
N GLU A 72 -8.02 11.62 -2.19
CA GLU A 72 -9.06 10.67 -1.78
C GLU A 72 -9.48 9.81 -2.95
N ALA A 73 -9.80 8.55 -2.68
CA ALA A 73 -10.37 7.64 -3.65
C ALA A 73 -11.27 6.63 -2.93
N PRO A 74 -12.37 6.20 -3.56
CA PRO A 74 -13.17 5.08 -3.06
C PRO A 74 -12.33 3.79 -2.98
N CYS A 75 -12.61 2.94 -2.00
CA CYS A 75 -12.12 1.57 -2.06
C CYS A 75 -12.90 0.81 -3.14
N LEU A 76 -12.20 0.02 -3.97
CA LEU A 76 -12.83 -0.99 -4.80
C LEU A 76 -13.59 -1.93 -3.88
N ALA A 77 -14.90 -2.05 -4.09
CA ALA A 77 -15.72 -2.95 -3.32
C ALA A 77 -15.17 -4.37 -3.50
N LEU A 78 -14.58 -4.92 -2.43
CA LEU A 78 -14.45 -6.36 -2.34
C LEU A 78 -15.89 -6.88 -2.28
N GLN A 79 -16.26 -7.69 -3.28
CA GLN A 79 -17.50 -8.47 -3.22
C GLN A 79 -17.59 -9.06 -1.81
N PRO A 80 -18.70 -8.89 -1.07
CA PRO A 80 -18.85 -9.53 0.23
C PRO A 80 -18.47 -10.99 0.05
N ALA A 81 -17.41 -11.42 0.73
CA ALA A 81 -16.96 -12.79 0.62
C ALA A 81 -18.06 -13.65 1.25
N GLU A 82 -19.00 -14.15 0.43
CA GLU A 82 -19.90 -15.21 0.83
C GLU A 82 -18.98 -16.35 1.28
N GLY A 83 -19.00 -16.66 2.58
CA GLY A 83 -18.03 -17.55 3.20
C GLY A 83 -17.94 -18.85 2.41
N LYS A 84 -16.80 -19.08 1.76
CA LYS A 84 -16.58 -20.32 1.01
C LYS A 84 -16.20 -21.41 2.00
N ALA A 85 -16.93 -22.53 1.97
CA ALA A 85 -16.54 -23.72 2.70
C ALA A 85 -15.14 -24.17 2.22
N ILE A 86 -14.17 -24.18 3.13
CA ILE A 86 -12.81 -24.67 2.86
C ILE A 86 -12.73 -26.12 3.32
N SER A 87 -12.51 -27.03 2.38
CA SER A 87 -12.36 -28.46 2.68
C SER A 87 -11.04 -28.73 3.41
N ILE A 88 -11.11 -29.42 4.55
CA ILE A 88 -9.93 -29.87 5.29
C ILE A 88 -9.59 -31.28 4.83
N SER A 89 -8.40 -31.46 4.24
CA SER A 89 -7.88 -32.77 3.86
C SER A 89 -7.07 -33.38 5.00
N VAL A 90 -7.43 -34.58 5.44
CA VAL A 90 -6.59 -35.35 6.38
C VAL A 90 -5.42 -35.94 5.59
N GLN A 91 -4.20 -35.47 5.86
CA GLN A 91 -3.01 -36.17 5.40
C GLN A 91 -2.78 -37.36 6.33
N ALA A 92 -2.82 -38.58 5.78
CA ALA A 92 -2.45 -39.77 6.52
C ALA A 92 -0.96 -39.65 6.89
N GLY A 93 -0.70 -39.32 8.15
CA GLY A 93 0.63 -39.50 8.72
C GLY A 93 0.93 -40.99 8.71
N GLU A 94 1.93 -41.41 7.95
CA GLU A 94 2.49 -42.76 8.05
C GLU A 94 2.92 -42.99 9.49
N GLY A 95 2.12 -43.80 10.18
CA GLY A 95 2.39 -44.24 11.54
C GLY A 95 3.65 -45.08 11.54
N ALA A 96 4.72 -44.53 12.10
CA ALA A 96 5.83 -45.30 12.61
C ALA A 96 5.35 -46.14 13.80
N THR A 97 5.14 -47.44 13.59
CA THR A 97 5.22 -48.44 14.68
C THR A 97 5.92 -49.68 14.16
N GLN A 98 7.24 -49.67 14.35
CA GLN A 98 8.13 -50.82 14.32
C GLN A 98 7.68 -51.78 15.44
N GLY A 99 7.05 -52.90 15.07
CA GLY A 99 6.70 -53.96 16.01
C GLY A 99 7.94 -54.77 16.33
N ASP A 100 8.32 -54.78 17.61
CA ASP A 100 9.30 -55.71 18.16
C ASP A 100 8.60 -56.77 19.04
N THR A 101 9.26 -57.93 19.09
CA THR A 101 9.17 -59.04 20.06
C THR A 101 8.04 -60.07 19.95
N ALA A 102 8.37 -61.32 19.59
CA ALA A 102 8.63 -62.40 20.59
C ALA A 102 8.74 -63.80 19.96
N ALA A 103 9.68 -64.57 20.52
CA ALA A 103 10.18 -65.88 20.12
C ALA A 103 9.34 -67.10 20.58
N LYS A 104 9.57 -68.25 19.90
CA LYS A 104 9.66 -69.66 20.37
C LYS A 104 9.12 -70.61 19.28
N GLU A 105 9.58 -71.84 19.05
CA GLU A 105 10.65 -72.69 19.59
C GLU A 105 10.73 -73.85 18.58
N GLU A 106 11.94 -74.18 18.12
CA GLU A 106 12.20 -75.28 17.19
C GLU A 106 12.30 -76.60 17.96
N LYS A 107 11.48 -77.59 17.61
CA LYS A 107 11.70 -78.98 17.97
C LYS A 107 10.98 -79.91 17.00
N GLU A 108 11.71 -80.59 16.11
CA GLU A 108 11.64 -82.06 16.06
C GLU A 108 12.79 -82.66 15.25
N LEU A 109 13.35 -83.71 15.86
CA LEU A 109 14.52 -84.46 15.46
C LEU A 109 14.06 -85.63 14.57
N GLY A 110 14.61 -85.73 13.37
CA GLY A 110 14.39 -86.83 12.44
C GLY A 110 14.91 -88.17 12.99
N ARG A 111 14.19 -89.24 12.61
CA ARG A 111 14.50 -90.65 12.88
C ARG A 111 15.74 -91.15 12.13
#